data_AF-A0A944QH16-F1
#
_entry.id   AF-A0A944QH16-F1
#
_cell.length_a   1.000
_cell.length_b   1.000
_cell.length_c   1.000
_cell.angle_alpha   90.00
_cell.angle_beta   90.00
_cell.angle_gamma   90.00
#
_symmetry.space_group_name_H-M   'P 1'
#
loop_
_entity.id
_entity.type
_entity.pdbx_description
1 polymer ?
#
loop_
_entity_poly.entity_id
_entity_poly.type
_entity_poly.pdbx_seq_one_letter_code
_entity_poly.pdbx_strand_id
1 'polypeptide(L)'
;MLARLAAGTPKPATAQLADALTGAGIPAADLEVSESRTPTGLEADAIEAGVVRGKDCVVGQIRDGGVTVSILPVLASGKCFVGSPP
;
A
#
# COMPACT_ATOMS: atom_id res chain seq x y z
N MET A 1 5.70 -5.73 -10.27
CA MET A 1 5.19 -6.57 -9.16
C MET A 1 3.76 -6.19 -8.80
N LEU A 2 3.48 -4.96 -8.37
CA LEU A 2 2.12 -4.45 -8.11
C LEU A 2 1.14 -4.71 -9.26
N ALA A 3 1.54 -4.44 -10.52
CA ALA A 3 0.72 -4.73 -11.69
C ALA A 3 0.38 -6.22 -11.86
N ARG A 4 1.26 -7.14 -11.43
CA ARG A 4 1.00 -8.59 -11.47
C ARG A 4 0.02 -9.01 -10.37
N LEU A 5 0.17 -8.43 -9.17
CA LEU A 5 -0.78 -8.64 -8.07
C LEU A 5 -2.16 -8.13 -8.46
N ALA A 6 -2.26 -6.90 -8.97
CA ALA A 6 -3.52 -6.28 -9.36
C ALA A 6 -4.22 -7.03 -10.51
N ALA A 7 -3.47 -7.61 -11.45
CA ALA A 7 -4.03 -8.44 -12.51
C ALA A 7 -4.63 -9.77 -12.02
N GLY A 8 -4.08 -10.38 -10.96
CA GLY A 8 -4.59 -11.62 -10.37
C GLY A 8 -5.59 -11.41 -9.24
N THR A 9 -5.55 -10.25 -8.59
CA THR A 9 -6.40 -9.88 -7.46
C THR A 9 -6.71 -8.38 -7.56
N PRO A 10 -7.81 -8.01 -8.26
CA PRO A 10 -8.16 -6.61 -8.52
C PRO A 10 -8.40 -5.78 -7.26
N LYS A 11 -8.75 -6.45 -6.15
CA LYS A 11 -8.95 -5.89 -4.82
C LYS A 11 -8.20 -6.75 -3.77
N PRO A 12 -6.88 -6.59 -3.64
CA PRO A 12 -6.12 -7.41 -2.71
C PRO A 12 -6.40 -7.00 -1.27
N ALA A 13 -6.39 -7.98 -0.36
CA ALA A 13 -6.44 -7.70 1.07
C ALA A 13 -5.12 -7.05 1.55
N THR A 14 -5.18 -6.32 2.66
CA THR A 14 -4.02 -5.65 3.29
C THR A 14 -2.82 -6.58 3.42
N ALA A 15 -3.05 -7.79 3.95
CA ALA A 15 -2.03 -8.80 4.14
C ALA A 15 -1.43 -9.28 2.80
N GLN A 16 -2.26 -9.50 1.77
CA GLN A 16 -1.77 -9.96 0.46
C GLN A 16 -0.85 -8.92 -0.21
N LEU A 17 -1.18 -7.64 -0.08
CA LEU A 17 -0.35 -6.56 -0.59
C LEU A 17 0.95 -6.44 0.19
N ALA A 18 0.90 -6.56 1.53
CA ALA A 18 2.07 -6.55 2.39
C ALA A 18 3.01 -7.73 2.10
N ASP A 19 2.48 -8.94 1.98
CA ASP A 19 3.24 -10.17 1.68
C ASP A 19 3.90 -10.08 0.31
N ALA A 20 3.19 -9.55 -0.69
CA ALA A 20 3.75 -9.39 -2.03
C ALA A 20 4.94 -8.41 -2.02
N LEU A 21 4.84 -7.29 -1.28
CA LEU A 21 5.88 -6.26 -1.21
C LEU A 21 7.09 -6.72 -0.39
N THR A 22 6.86 -7.36 0.74
CA THR A 22 7.92 -7.95 1.56
C THR A 22 8.62 -9.11 0.85
N GLY A 23 7.88 -9.98 0.16
CA GLY A 23 8.43 -11.04 -0.69
C GLY A 23 9.29 -10.54 -1.86
N ALA A 24 9.11 -9.28 -2.28
CA ALA A 24 9.97 -8.63 -3.26
C ALA A 24 11.17 -7.88 -2.66
N GLY A 25 11.39 -8.00 -1.35
CA GLY A 25 12.55 -7.44 -0.66
C GLY A 25 12.33 -6.05 -0.06
N ILE A 26 11.08 -5.58 0.06
CA ILE A 26 10.79 -4.35 0.80
C ILE A 26 10.78 -4.67 2.30
N PRO A 27 11.61 -4.01 3.13
CA PRO A 27 11.58 -4.24 4.57
C PRO A 27 10.21 -3.87 5.15
N ALA A 28 9.64 -4.73 5.98
CA ALA A 28 8.36 -4.48 6.64
C ALA A 28 8.38 -3.20 7.51
N ALA A 29 9.55 -2.82 8.04
CA ALA A 29 9.73 -1.61 8.82
C ALA A 29 9.52 -0.31 8.01
N ASP A 30 9.76 -0.36 6.70
CA ASP A 30 9.62 0.76 5.77
C ASP A 30 8.29 0.73 5.00
N LEU A 31 7.45 -0.28 5.25
CA LEU A 31 6.23 -0.55 4.52
C LEU A 31 5.01 -0.16 5.35
N GLU A 32 4.12 0.60 4.73
CA GLU A 32 2.82 1.00 5.25
C GLU A 32 1.75 0.58 4.26
N VAL A 33 0.66 -0.05 4.72
CA VAL A 33 -0.43 -0.51 3.86
C VAL A 33 -1.76 -0.03 4.45
N SER A 34 -2.63 0.51 3.62
CA SER A 34 -3.96 0.96 4.03
C SER A 34 -4.89 -0.22 4.29
N GLU A 35 -5.95 0.00 5.06
CA GLU A 35 -6.97 -1.02 5.27
C GLU A 35 -7.73 -1.35 3.98
N SER A 36 -7.82 -2.64 3.68
CA SER A 36 -8.58 -3.19 2.55
C SER A 36 -10.09 -3.26 2.79
N ARG A 37 -10.54 -2.99 4.02
CA ARG A 37 -11.97 -2.97 4.37
C ARG A 37 -12.35 -1.71 5.13
N THR A 38 -13.54 -1.22 4.84
CA THR A 38 -14.16 -0.13 5.59
C THR A 38 -14.72 -0.63 6.92
N PRO A 39 -15.00 0.26 7.88
CA PRO A 39 -15.60 -0.11 9.16
C PRO A 39 -16.97 -0.83 9.05
N THR A 40 -17.66 -0.66 7.92
CA THR A 40 -18.93 -1.36 7.64
C THR A 40 -18.73 -2.76 7.05
N GLY A 41 -17.48 -3.21 6.88
CA GLY A 41 -17.13 -4.52 6.36
C GLY A 41 -17.11 -4.63 4.83
N LEU A 42 -17.25 -3.49 4.12
CA LEU A 42 -17.18 -3.45 2.67
C LEU A 42 -15.73 -3.42 2.21
N GLU A 43 -15.47 -3.92 1.01
CA GLU A 43 -14.16 -3.79 0.37
C GLU A 43 -13.87 -2.31 0.09
N ALA A 44 -12.63 -1.88 0.35
CA ALA A 44 -12.20 -0.56 -0.04
C ALA A 44 -12.17 -0.43 -1.57
N ASP A 45 -12.60 0.72 -2.09
CA ASP A 45 -12.57 1.00 -3.54
C ASP A 45 -11.14 1.08 -4.09
N ALA A 46 -10.17 1.38 -3.22
CA ALA A 46 -8.76 1.31 -3.53
C ALA A 46 -7.99 0.94 -2.28
N ILE A 47 -6.88 0.23 -2.48
CA ILE A 47 -5.89 -0.06 -1.44
C ILE A 47 -4.56 0.59 -1.81
N GLU A 48 -3.87 1.14 -0.83
CA GLU A 48 -2.63 1.88 -1.00
C GLU A 48 -1.51 1.24 -0.19
N ALA A 49 -0.30 1.23 -0.74
CA ALA A 49 0.91 0.87 -0.03
C ALA A 49 1.94 1.99 -0.18
N GLY A 50 2.41 2.52 0.94
CA GLY A 50 3.48 3.50 1.03
C GLY A 50 4.79 2.84 1.46
N VAL A 51 5.87 3.17 0.78
CA VAL A 51 7.20 2.65 1.11
C VAL A 51 8.16 3.81 1.33
N VAL A 52 8.71 3.89 2.54
CA VAL A 52 9.71 4.90 2.90
C VAL A 52 11.04 4.57 2.20
N ARG A 53 11.59 5.55 1.50
CA ARG A 53 12.88 5.51 0.82
C ARG A 53 13.62 6.81 1.09
N GLY A 54 14.32 6.85 2.21
CA GLY A 54 15.04 8.04 2.65
C GLY A 54 14.08 9.17 3.02
N LYS A 55 13.95 10.17 2.15
CA LYS A 55 13.06 11.33 2.33
C LYS A 55 11.81 11.28 1.46
N ASP A 56 11.70 10.24 0.65
CA ASP A 56 10.60 10.03 -0.28
C ASP A 56 9.77 8.83 0.14
N CYS A 57 8.48 8.92 -0.15
CA CYS A 57 7.49 7.89 0.00
C CYS A 57 7.02 7.47 -1.39
N VAL A 58 7.30 6.22 -1.75
CA VAL A 58 6.75 5.62 -2.96
C VAL A 58 5.39 5.03 -2.61
N VAL A 59 4.33 5.65 -3.09
CA VAL A 59 2.95 5.23 -2.83
C VAL A 59 2.39 4.54 -4.08
N GLY A 60 2.04 3.27 -3.94
CA GLY A 60 1.34 2.49 -4.95
C GLY A 60 -0.13 2.32 -4.56
N GLN A 61 -1.03 2.73 -5.45
CA GLN A 61 -2.47 2.54 -5.32
C GLN A 61 -2.94 1.44 -6.27
N ILE A 62 -3.79 0.55 -5.78
CA ILE A 62 -4.51 -0.45 -6.57
C ILE A 62 -6.00 -0.13 -6.52
N ARG A 63 -6.63 0.04 -7.68
CA ARG A 63 -8.06 0.26 -7.85
C ARG A 63 -8.55 -0.56 -9.03
N ASP A 64 -9.47 -1.49 -8.80
CA ASP A 64 -10.07 -2.35 -9.83
C ASP A 64 -9.05 -2.98 -10.79
N GLY A 65 -7.93 -3.46 -10.25
CA GLY A 65 -6.83 -4.05 -11.03
C GLY A 65 -5.91 -3.04 -11.75
N GLY A 66 -6.25 -1.75 -11.74
CA GLY A 66 -5.38 -0.66 -12.15
C GLY A 66 -4.36 -0.33 -11.06
N VAL A 67 -3.14 0.03 -11.47
CA VAL A 67 -2.07 0.43 -10.55
C VAL A 67 -1.58 1.83 -10.90
N THR A 68 -1.61 2.71 -9.91
CA THR A 68 -1.01 4.05 -9.99
C THR A 68 0.12 4.15 -8.98
N VAL A 69 1.22 4.79 -9.35
CA VAL A 69 2.34 5.02 -8.44
C VAL A 69 2.66 6.51 -8.40
N SER A 70 2.80 7.06 -7.21
CA SER A 70 3.22 8.44 -6.97
C SER A 70 4.40 8.46 -5.99
N ILE A 71 5.19 9.53 -6.08
CA ILE A 71 6.27 9.81 -5.14
C ILE A 71 5.87 11.05 -4.36
N LEU A 72 5.81 10.92 -3.04
CA LEU A 72 5.43 11.97 -2.11
C LEU A 72 6.58 12.21 -1.12
N PRO A 73 6.71 13.41 -0.53
CA PRO A 73 7.63 13.61 0.58
C PRO A 73 7.22 12.78 1.80
N VAL A 74 8.20 12.26 2.54
CA VAL A 74 7.96 11.65 3.86
C VAL A 74 7.38 12.71 4.80
N LEU A 75 6.37 12.33 5.58
CA LEU A 75 5.77 13.22 6.57
C LEU A 75 6.76 13.54 7.69
N ALA A 76 6.52 14.62 8.44
CA ALA A 76 7.35 14.97 9.60
C ALA A 76 7.44 13.85 10.67
N SER A 77 6.48 12.93 10.67
CA SER A 77 6.45 11.72 11.50
C SER A 77 7.41 10.62 11.05
N GLY A 78 8.06 10.77 9.88
CA GLY A 78 8.88 9.72 9.27
C GLY A 78 8.08 8.62 8.56
N LYS A 79 6.79 8.87 8.29
CA LYS A 79 5.83 7.92 7.71
C LYS A 79 5.27 8.40 6.37
N CYS A 80 4.69 7.50 5.60
CA CYS A 80 4.01 7.78 4.34
C CYS A 80 2.53 8.09 4.53
N PHE A 81 1.86 7.46 5.51
CA PHE A 81 0.44 7.66 5.75
C PHE A 81 0.16 8.46 7.02
N VAL A 82 -0.96 9.19 6.98
CA VAL A 82 -1.49 9.92 8.12
C VAL A 82 -2.50 9.02 8.82
N GLY A 83 -2.26 8.73 10.10
CA GLY A 83 -3.04 7.77 10.85
C GLY A 83 -2.59 6.34 10.56
N SER A 84 -2.10 5.64 11.58
CA SER A 84 -1.96 4.19 11.48
C SER A 84 -3.36 3.58 11.54
N PRO A 85 -3.67 2.54 10.75
CA PRO A 85 -4.71 1.62 11.16
C PRO A 85 -4.35 1.08 12.56
N PRO A 86 -5.32 0.97 13.48
CA PRO A 86 -5.11 0.40 14.81
C PRO A 86 -4.67 -1.07 14.76
#